data_AF-A0A359HFP4-F1
#
_entry.id   AF-A0A359HFP4-F1
#
_cell.length_a   1.000
_cell.length_b   1.000
_cell.length_c   1.000
_cell.angle_alpha   90.00
_cell.angle_beta   90.00
_cell.angle_gamma   90.00
#
_symmetry.space_group_name_H-M   'P 1'
#
loop_
_entity.id
_entity.type
_entity.pdbx_description
1 polymer ?
#
loop_
_entity_poly.entity_id
_entity_poly.type
_entity_poly.pdbx_seq_one_letter_code
_entity_poly.pdbx_strand_id
1 'polypeptide(L)'
;MKVKLLSQLCIGALIAAAVCFSFIGSAAAQPLASHEAEPGIADETCLECHDVPGLTTTLPSGEEIYISVDRVMHTVSIHGRNGYACVQCHRDIDGYPHREIPVQTAREYTVYQNQSCAYCHPGAAEANRAGAHQIFREAGILEAAVCSDCHGSHNVDSLTPPRSNIPKTCERCHSEIFNEYKDSVHGAALIGEGNPDVPDCSTCHGNHDIKGPNSSDAFRLYSPLICAECHANEALMEKYDISTHVFDTYVSDFHG
;
A
#
# COMPACT_ATOMS: atom_id res chain seq x y z
N MET A 1 80.28 17.38 37.81
CA MET A 1 79.84 17.62 39.20
C MET A 1 78.62 16.75 39.45
N LYS A 2 78.72 15.78 40.36
CA LYS A 2 77.67 14.82 40.70
C LYS A 2 76.61 15.51 41.57
N VAL A 3 75.34 15.38 41.25
CA VAL A 3 74.27 15.22 42.25
C VAL A 3 73.28 14.20 41.70
N LYS A 4 72.93 13.25 42.55
CA LYS A 4 72.07 12.09 42.36
C LYS A 4 71.00 12.19 43.46
N LEU A 5 69.89 11.45 43.31
CA LEU A 5 68.81 11.15 44.28
C LEU A 5 67.68 12.22 44.36
N LEU A 6 66.37 11.91 44.42
CA LEU A 6 65.60 10.71 44.78
C LEU A 6 64.15 10.84 44.20
N SER A 7 63.65 9.80 43.51
CA SER A 7 62.46 8.97 43.84
C SER A 7 61.10 9.67 44.01
N GLN A 8 60.12 9.26 43.19
CA GLN A 8 58.89 8.61 43.68
C GLN A 8 58.07 7.96 42.56
N LEU A 9 57.57 6.76 42.86
CA LEU A 9 56.72 5.87 42.06
C LEU A 9 55.33 6.48 41.79
N CYS A 10 54.79 6.20 40.59
CA CYS A 10 53.35 5.94 40.31
C CYS A 10 53.30 5.08 39.04
N ILE A 11 53.38 3.75 39.12
CA ILE A 11 52.26 2.79 39.06
C ILE A 11 51.19 3.14 37.99
N GLY A 12 51.32 2.51 36.83
CA GLY A 12 50.30 1.62 36.25
C GLY A 12 49.03 2.24 35.61
N ALA A 13 48.99 2.24 34.28
CA ALA A 13 47.77 1.93 33.51
C ALA A 13 48.14 1.50 32.08
N LEU A 14 48.34 0.19 31.88
CA LEU A 14 48.36 -0.45 30.56
C LEU A 14 46.91 -0.52 30.07
N ILE A 15 46.51 0.39 29.17
CA ILE A 15 45.24 0.29 28.46
C ILE A 15 45.45 -0.67 27.29
N ALA A 16 45.00 -1.91 27.46
CA ALA A 16 44.88 -2.86 26.36
C ALA A 16 43.72 -2.40 25.45
N ALA A 17 44.05 -1.95 24.24
CA ALA A 17 43.08 -1.68 23.19
C ALA A 17 42.48 -3.01 22.71
N ALA A 18 41.35 -3.41 23.29
CA ALA A 18 40.52 -4.48 22.76
C ALA A 18 39.83 -3.99 21.49
N VAL A 19 40.33 -4.43 20.34
CA VAL A 19 39.68 -4.26 19.04
C VAL A 19 38.41 -5.10 19.05
N CYS A 20 37.26 -4.48 19.33
CA CYS A 20 35.96 -5.08 19.12
C CYS A 20 35.74 -5.27 17.62
N PHE A 21 35.98 -6.49 17.13
CA PHE A 21 35.47 -6.93 15.84
C PHE A 21 33.95 -7.05 15.94
N SER A 22 33.24 -6.03 15.48
CA SER A 22 31.80 -6.10 15.25
C SER A 22 31.55 -7.09 14.13
N PHE A 23 31.14 -8.31 14.49
CA PHE A 23 30.58 -9.27 13.54
C PHE A 23 29.31 -8.66 12.95
N ILE A 24 29.39 -8.21 11.70
CA ILE A 24 28.22 -7.96 10.87
C ILE A 24 27.66 -9.34 10.51
N GLY A 25 26.78 -9.86 11.36
CA GLY A 25 25.97 -11.02 11.04
C GLY A 25 25.09 -10.67 9.84
N SER A 26 25.29 -11.37 8.72
CA SER A 26 24.32 -11.36 7.63
C SER A 26 22.97 -11.82 8.18
N ALA A 27 22.00 -10.92 8.22
CA ALA A 27 20.61 -11.28 8.45
C ALA A 27 20.15 -12.10 7.24
N ALA A 28 20.27 -13.42 7.35
CA ALA A 28 19.57 -14.33 6.46
C ALA A 28 18.07 -14.05 6.64
N ALA A 29 17.38 -13.74 5.55
CA ALA A 29 15.93 -13.62 5.53
C ALA A 29 15.34 -14.90 6.13
N GLN A 30 14.67 -14.76 7.27
CA GLN A 30 13.95 -15.87 7.87
C GLN A 30 12.81 -16.29 6.92
N PRO A 31 12.55 -17.59 6.74
CA PRO A 31 11.37 -18.03 6.03
C PRO A 31 10.15 -17.46 6.74
N LEU A 32 9.19 -16.93 5.98
CA LEU A 32 7.86 -16.58 6.51
C LEU A 32 7.33 -17.79 7.26
N ALA A 33 7.21 -17.67 8.58
CA ALA A 33 6.60 -18.70 9.40
C ALA A 33 5.19 -18.93 8.87
N SER A 34 4.90 -20.18 8.47
CA SER A 34 3.53 -20.61 8.20
C SER A 34 2.72 -20.34 9.45
N HIS A 35 1.67 -19.52 9.34
CA HIS A 35 0.70 -19.34 10.41
C HIS A 35 0.03 -20.70 10.62
N GLU A 36 0.41 -21.43 11.67
CA GLU A 36 -0.37 -22.59 12.11
C GLU A 36 -1.78 -22.10 12.43
N ALA A 37 -2.78 -22.77 11.87
CA ALA A 37 -4.18 -22.42 12.05
C ALA A 37 -4.52 -22.42 13.55
N GLU A 38 -4.78 -21.23 14.11
CA GLU A 38 -5.43 -21.06 15.41
C GLU A 38 -6.69 -21.95 15.47
N PRO A 39 -7.08 -22.48 16.65
CA PRO A 39 -8.24 -23.35 16.78
C PRO A 39 -9.50 -22.55 16.45
N GLY A 40 -9.91 -22.64 15.19
CA GLY A 40 -11.01 -21.89 14.60
C GLY A 40 -11.81 -22.75 13.63
N ILE A 41 -12.88 -22.16 13.10
CA ILE A 41 -13.71 -22.79 12.08
C ILE A 41 -12.89 -22.96 10.80
N ALA A 42 -12.91 -24.17 10.24
CA ALA A 42 -12.26 -24.46 8.97
C ALA A 42 -12.95 -23.72 7.82
N ASP A 43 -12.18 -23.30 6.81
CA ASP A 43 -12.68 -22.60 5.63
C ASP A 43 -13.78 -23.41 4.91
N GLU A 44 -13.66 -24.74 4.92
CA GLU A 44 -14.66 -25.64 4.34
C GLU A 44 -16.06 -25.40 4.91
N THR A 45 -16.17 -25.15 6.23
CA THR A 45 -17.46 -24.87 6.89
C THR A 45 -18.09 -23.59 6.36
N CYS A 46 -17.29 -22.55 6.11
CA CYS A 46 -17.78 -21.30 5.51
C CYS A 46 -18.25 -21.56 4.07
N LEU A 47 -17.46 -22.33 3.33
CA LEU A 47 -17.67 -22.59 1.91
C LEU A 47 -18.83 -23.56 1.62
N GLU A 48 -19.38 -24.26 2.62
CA GLU A 48 -20.63 -25.03 2.47
C GLU A 48 -21.79 -24.16 1.96
N CYS A 49 -21.82 -22.89 2.39
CA CYS A 49 -22.82 -21.90 1.95
C CYS A 49 -22.21 -20.82 1.06
N HIS A 50 -21.02 -20.32 1.39
CA HIS A 50 -20.42 -19.17 0.71
C HIS A 50 -19.78 -19.52 -0.65
N ASP A 51 -19.69 -20.79 -1.07
CA ASP A 51 -19.18 -21.17 -2.40
C ASP A 51 -20.31 -21.32 -3.44
N VAL A 52 -21.55 -20.95 -3.10
CA VAL A 52 -22.70 -21.05 -4.01
C VAL A 52 -22.75 -19.81 -4.91
N PRO A 53 -22.55 -19.92 -6.24
CA PRO A 53 -22.49 -18.76 -7.12
C PRO A 53 -23.78 -17.95 -7.12
N GLY A 54 -23.65 -16.63 -6.94
CA GLY A 54 -24.80 -15.71 -6.95
C GLY A 54 -25.63 -15.74 -5.67
N LEU A 55 -25.16 -16.39 -4.60
CA LEU A 55 -25.84 -16.34 -3.31
C LEU A 55 -25.82 -14.92 -2.76
N THR A 56 -27.01 -14.40 -2.45
CA THR A 56 -27.21 -13.07 -1.89
C THR A 56 -27.88 -13.12 -0.51
N THR A 57 -27.82 -12.00 0.20
CA THR A 57 -28.67 -11.70 1.34
C THR A 57 -29.19 -10.26 1.24
N THR A 58 -30.29 -9.98 1.92
CA THR A 58 -30.92 -8.65 1.96
C THR A 58 -30.56 -7.93 3.26
N LEU A 59 -30.07 -6.71 3.13
CA LEU A 59 -29.77 -5.83 4.27
C LEU A 59 -31.03 -5.10 4.77
N PRO A 60 -31.02 -4.52 5.99
CA PRO A 60 -32.17 -3.78 6.52
C PRO A 60 -32.68 -2.63 5.64
N SER A 61 -31.80 -2.02 4.84
CA SER A 61 -32.17 -1.00 3.84
C SER A 61 -32.98 -1.54 2.66
N GLY A 62 -33.03 -2.86 2.47
CA GLY A 62 -33.59 -3.54 1.30
C GLY A 62 -32.58 -3.78 0.18
N GLU A 63 -31.33 -3.31 0.31
CA GLU A 63 -30.26 -3.61 -0.64
C GLU A 63 -29.86 -5.09 -0.59
N GLU A 64 -29.56 -5.68 -1.75
CA GLU A 64 -29.01 -7.03 -1.85
C GLU A 64 -27.49 -6.98 -1.96
N ILE A 65 -26.81 -7.86 -1.20
CA ILE A 65 -25.37 -8.08 -1.31
C ILE A 65 -25.08 -9.53 -1.66
N TYR A 66 -24.03 -9.76 -2.45
CA TYR A 66 -23.50 -11.10 -2.66
C TYR A 66 -22.72 -11.54 -1.43
N ILE A 67 -23.09 -12.70 -0.89
CA ILE A 67 -22.33 -13.37 0.16
C ILE A 67 -21.52 -14.54 -0.39
N SER A 68 -21.68 -14.88 -1.67
CA SER A 68 -20.85 -15.86 -2.35
C SER A 68 -19.41 -15.38 -2.54
N VAL A 69 -18.45 -16.28 -2.37
CA VAL A 69 -17.02 -16.11 -2.62
C VAL A 69 -16.62 -17.10 -3.71
N ASP A 70 -15.89 -16.61 -4.71
CA ASP A 70 -15.25 -17.48 -5.68
C ASP A 70 -14.00 -18.11 -5.03
N ARG A 71 -14.11 -19.41 -4.71
CA ARG A 71 -13.01 -20.17 -4.09
C ARG A 71 -11.72 -20.09 -4.89
N VAL A 72 -11.80 -20.21 -6.22
CA VAL A 72 -10.60 -20.22 -7.07
C VAL A 72 -9.92 -18.86 -7.01
N MET A 73 -10.69 -17.77 -7.12
CA MET A 73 -10.16 -16.41 -7.02
C MET A 73 -9.54 -16.11 -5.65
N HIS A 74 -10.16 -16.60 -4.57
CA HIS A 74 -9.59 -16.51 -3.23
C HIS A 74 -8.27 -17.27 -3.12
N THR A 75 -8.24 -18.55 -3.52
CA THR A 75 -7.04 -19.39 -3.42
C THR A 75 -5.85 -18.81 -4.20
N VAL A 76 -6.08 -18.17 -5.35
CA VAL A 76 -4.98 -17.57 -6.14
C VAL A 76 -4.60 -16.16 -5.72
N SER A 77 -5.34 -15.52 -4.81
CA SER A 77 -5.00 -14.21 -4.23
C SER A 77 -3.74 -14.28 -3.37
N ILE A 78 -3.16 -13.12 -3.03
CA ILE A 78 -1.99 -13.11 -2.14
C ILE A 78 -2.32 -13.67 -0.75
N HIS A 79 -3.55 -13.48 -0.26
CA HIS A 79 -3.96 -14.03 1.04
C HIS A 79 -4.19 -15.55 0.96
N GLY A 80 -4.91 -16.03 -0.06
CA GLY A 80 -5.14 -17.47 -0.25
C GLY A 80 -3.84 -18.25 -0.47
N ARG A 81 -2.89 -17.73 -1.26
CA ARG A 81 -1.60 -18.37 -1.48
C ARG A 81 -0.72 -18.45 -0.23
N ASN A 82 -0.87 -17.50 0.69
CA ASN A 82 -0.17 -17.50 1.97
C ASN A 82 -0.91 -18.28 3.06
N GLY A 83 -2.05 -18.91 2.73
CA GLY A 83 -2.78 -19.79 3.64
C GLY A 83 -3.56 -19.07 4.72
N TYR A 84 -3.97 -17.82 4.51
CA TYR A 84 -4.83 -17.12 5.45
C TYR A 84 -6.26 -17.68 5.38
N ALA A 85 -6.75 -18.18 6.52
CA ALA A 85 -8.10 -18.70 6.69
C ALA A 85 -9.16 -17.59 6.73
N CYS A 86 -10.41 -17.92 6.39
CA CYS A 86 -11.53 -16.98 6.36
C CYS A 86 -11.69 -16.23 7.69
N VAL A 87 -11.58 -16.95 8.81
CA VAL A 87 -11.73 -16.41 10.18
C VAL A 87 -10.59 -15.48 10.61
N GLN A 88 -9.47 -15.46 9.89
CA GLN A 88 -8.38 -14.51 10.19
C GLN A 88 -8.73 -13.08 9.74
N CYS A 89 -9.56 -12.94 8.70
CA CYS A 89 -10.12 -11.65 8.29
C CYS A 89 -11.52 -11.43 8.88
N HIS A 90 -12.38 -12.45 8.85
CA HIS A 90 -13.72 -12.45 9.46
C HIS A 90 -13.66 -12.83 10.95
N ARG A 91 -12.87 -12.08 11.72
CA ARG A 91 -12.50 -12.40 13.11
C ARG A 91 -13.67 -12.44 14.09
N ASP A 92 -14.79 -11.84 13.71
CA ASP A 92 -16.01 -11.76 14.50
C ASP A 92 -16.99 -12.91 14.23
N ILE A 93 -16.59 -13.91 13.43
CA ILE A 93 -17.39 -15.09 13.07
C ILE A 93 -16.80 -16.33 13.77
N ASP A 94 -17.55 -16.87 14.71
CA ASP A 94 -17.15 -18.01 15.56
C ASP A 94 -18.16 -19.18 15.55
N GLY A 95 -19.19 -19.13 14.69
CA GLY A 95 -20.17 -20.20 14.54
C GLY A 95 -21.26 -19.91 13.50
N TYR A 96 -22.13 -20.89 13.28
CA TYR A 96 -23.42 -20.69 12.60
C TYR A 96 -24.58 -21.05 13.55
N PRO A 97 -25.63 -20.22 13.64
CA PRO A 97 -25.80 -18.92 12.98
C PRO A 97 -24.77 -17.90 13.48
N HIS A 98 -24.10 -17.20 12.56
CA HIS A 98 -23.17 -16.14 12.93
C HIS A 98 -23.95 -14.87 13.31
N ARG A 99 -23.37 -14.06 14.19
CA ARG A 99 -23.98 -12.80 14.65
C ARG A 99 -24.37 -11.89 13.48
N GLU A 100 -25.45 -11.14 13.66
CA GLU A 100 -25.84 -10.11 12.72
C GLU A 100 -24.81 -8.98 12.70
N ILE A 101 -24.54 -8.46 11.52
CA ILE A 101 -23.62 -7.34 11.32
C ILE A 101 -24.46 -6.05 11.40
N PRO A 102 -24.13 -5.11 12.31
CA PRO A 102 -24.99 -3.97 12.62
C PRO A 102 -24.85 -2.84 11.59
N VAL A 103 -25.19 -3.12 10.34
CA VAL A 103 -25.15 -2.19 9.21
C VAL A 103 -26.50 -2.11 8.50
N GLN A 104 -26.78 -1.00 7.83
CA GLN A 104 -28.01 -0.79 7.08
C GLN A 104 -27.84 -1.03 5.59
N THR A 105 -26.74 -0.56 5.00
CA THR A 105 -26.49 -0.53 3.54
C THR A 105 -25.27 -1.35 3.14
N ALA A 106 -25.16 -1.69 1.87
CA ALA A 106 -24.03 -2.39 1.28
C ALA A 106 -22.74 -1.58 1.44
N ARG A 107 -22.82 -0.24 1.33
CA ARG A 107 -21.65 0.62 1.56
C ARG A 107 -21.19 0.57 3.00
N GLU A 108 -22.11 0.63 3.96
CA GLU A 108 -21.78 0.48 5.38
C GLU A 108 -21.16 -0.89 5.67
N TYR A 109 -21.67 -1.96 5.05
CA TYR A 109 -21.08 -3.30 5.15
C TYR A 109 -19.62 -3.32 4.68
N THR A 110 -19.34 -2.78 3.49
CA THR A 110 -17.98 -2.70 2.94
C THR A 110 -17.03 -1.92 3.87
N VAL A 111 -17.46 -0.77 4.37
CA VAL A 111 -16.67 0.06 5.30
C VAL A 111 -16.44 -0.65 6.63
N TYR A 112 -17.46 -1.35 7.16
CA TYR A 112 -17.38 -2.12 8.40
C TYR A 112 -16.36 -3.26 8.27
N GLN A 113 -16.47 -4.08 7.23
CA GLN A 113 -15.58 -5.24 7.02
C GLN A 113 -14.12 -4.82 6.76
N ASN A 114 -13.91 -3.63 6.17
CA ASN A 114 -12.59 -3.13 5.84
C ASN A 114 -11.70 -2.86 7.07
N GLN A 115 -12.26 -2.76 8.27
CA GLN A 115 -11.50 -2.59 9.51
C GLN A 115 -10.54 -3.76 9.77
N SER A 116 -10.86 -4.95 9.26
CA SER A 116 -10.05 -6.16 9.40
C SER A 116 -8.63 -6.00 8.84
N CYS A 117 -8.46 -5.23 7.76
CA CYS A 117 -7.18 -5.05 7.08
C CYS A 117 -6.12 -4.42 8.00
N ALA A 118 -6.52 -3.47 8.85
CA ALA A 118 -5.60 -2.70 9.68
C ALA A 118 -4.92 -3.53 10.78
N TYR A 119 -5.50 -4.69 11.16
CA TYR A 119 -4.88 -5.58 12.14
C TYR A 119 -3.57 -6.19 11.64
N CYS A 120 -3.46 -6.48 10.36
CA CYS A 120 -2.27 -7.07 9.74
C CYS A 120 -1.46 -6.05 8.91
N HIS A 121 -2.09 -4.98 8.42
CA HIS A 121 -1.45 -3.92 7.64
C HIS A 121 -1.42 -2.56 8.37
N PRO A 122 -0.87 -2.47 9.60
CA PRO A 122 -0.90 -1.24 10.38
C PRO A 122 -0.12 -0.10 9.71
N GLY A 123 0.95 -0.40 8.97
CA GLY A 123 1.72 0.61 8.24
C GLY A 123 0.94 1.26 7.09
N ALA A 124 0.20 0.46 6.32
CA ALA A 124 -0.67 0.99 5.27
C ALA A 124 -1.85 1.77 5.86
N ALA A 125 -2.44 1.26 6.93
CA ALA A 125 -3.50 1.95 7.66
C ALA A 125 -3.04 3.29 8.23
N GLU A 126 -1.82 3.37 8.77
CA GLU A 126 -1.24 4.62 9.26
C GLU A 126 -0.97 5.61 8.13
N ALA A 127 -0.33 5.17 7.04
CA ALA A 127 -0.09 6.01 5.87
C ALA A 127 -1.42 6.57 5.31
N ASN A 128 -2.48 5.78 5.35
CA ASN A 128 -3.79 6.17 4.85
C ASN A 128 -4.48 7.27 5.64
N ARG A 129 -4.13 7.49 6.91
CA ARG A 129 -4.70 8.56 7.73
C ARG A 129 -4.51 9.95 7.16
N ALA A 130 -3.39 10.17 6.46
CA ALA A 130 -3.09 11.45 5.82
C ALA A 130 -3.65 11.57 4.39
N GLY A 131 -4.27 10.50 3.86
CA GLY A 131 -4.82 10.46 2.52
C GLY A 131 -6.20 11.12 2.44
N ALA A 132 -6.50 11.71 1.28
CA ALA A 132 -7.77 12.40 1.02
C ALA A 132 -8.98 11.47 1.21
N HIS A 133 -8.88 10.20 0.82
CA HIS A 133 -9.98 9.24 1.00
C HIS A 133 -10.33 9.04 2.49
N GLN A 134 -9.33 8.88 3.37
CA GLN A 134 -9.58 8.74 4.81
C GLN A 134 -10.12 10.03 5.43
N ILE A 135 -9.58 11.19 5.03
CA ILE A 135 -10.06 12.50 5.50
C ILE A 135 -11.53 12.69 5.14
N PHE A 136 -11.93 12.40 3.90
CA PHE A 136 -13.34 12.47 3.49
C PHE A 136 -14.20 11.42 4.18
N ARG A 137 -13.65 10.23 4.46
CA ARG A 137 -14.37 9.21 5.23
C ARG A 137 -14.71 9.68 6.64
N GLU A 138 -13.73 10.26 7.33
CA GLU A 138 -13.90 10.82 8.69
C GLU A 138 -14.86 12.01 8.71
N ALA A 139 -14.93 12.77 7.61
CA ALA A 139 -15.93 13.82 7.41
C ALA A 139 -17.35 13.31 7.09
N GLY A 140 -17.55 11.98 7.05
CA GLY A 140 -18.87 11.35 6.87
C GLY A 140 -19.23 10.99 5.43
N ILE A 141 -18.34 11.18 4.45
CA ILE A 141 -18.61 10.88 3.03
C ILE A 141 -18.39 9.37 2.78
N LEU A 142 -19.43 8.55 2.96
CA LEU A 142 -19.34 7.07 2.93
C LEU A 142 -18.73 6.51 1.64
N GLU A 143 -18.93 7.20 0.52
CA GLU A 143 -18.41 6.81 -0.79
C GLU A 143 -16.89 7.01 -0.98
N ALA A 144 -16.20 7.68 -0.07
CA ALA A 144 -14.74 7.77 -0.16
C ALA A 144 -14.11 6.37 0.00
N ALA A 145 -13.11 6.06 -0.83
CA ALA A 145 -12.64 4.70 -1.00
C ALA A 145 -11.99 4.10 0.27
N VAL A 146 -12.17 2.80 0.47
CA VAL A 146 -11.51 1.98 1.49
C VAL A 146 -10.59 0.94 0.84
N CYS A 147 -9.86 0.14 1.63
CA CYS A 147 -8.84 -0.77 1.12
C CYS A 147 -9.38 -1.73 0.06
N SER A 148 -10.57 -2.30 0.28
CA SER A 148 -11.22 -3.24 -0.63
C SER A 148 -11.73 -2.61 -1.93
N ASP A 149 -11.96 -1.29 -1.99
CA ASP A 149 -12.37 -0.61 -3.23
C ASP A 149 -11.22 -0.61 -4.25
N CYS A 150 -9.98 -0.51 -3.77
CA CYS A 150 -8.78 -0.55 -4.59
C CYS A 150 -8.22 -1.96 -4.79
N HIS A 151 -8.12 -2.75 -3.71
CA HIS A 151 -7.45 -4.04 -3.71
C HIS A 151 -8.39 -5.24 -3.92
N GLY A 152 -9.70 -5.05 -3.80
CA GLY A 152 -10.66 -6.15 -3.69
C GLY A 152 -10.74 -6.74 -2.28
N SER A 153 -11.73 -7.59 -2.03
CA SER A 153 -11.99 -8.20 -0.72
C SER A 153 -11.46 -9.64 -0.63
N HIS A 154 -11.81 -10.48 -1.61
CA HIS A 154 -11.40 -11.90 -1.67
C HIS A 154 -10.48 -12.22 -2.86
N ASN A 155 -10.03 -11.20 -3.59
CA ASN A 155 -9.20 -11.34 -4.78
C ASN A 155 -8.02 -10.34 -4.75
N VAL A 156 -7.48 -10.09 -3.55
CA VAL A 156 -6.34 -9.19 -3.35
C VAL A 156 -5.16 -9.65 -4.20
N ASP A 157 -4.76 -8.81 -5.14
CA ASP A 157 -3.72 -9.10 -6.12
C ASP A 157 -2.32 -9.16 -5.46
N SER A 158 -1.32 -9.58 -6.23
CA SER A 158 0.08 -9.61 -5.82
C SER A 158 0.60 -8.22 -5.43
N LEU A 159 1.74 -8.19 -4.72
CA LEU A 159 2.43 -6.95 -4.36
C LEU A 159 3.06 -6.22 -5.55
N THR A 160 3.15 -6.86 -6.72
CA THR A 160 3.79 -6.33 -7.92
C THR A 160 2.89 -6.51 -9.16
N PRO A 161 1.66 -5.94 -9.15
CA PRO A 161 0.80 -6.02 -10.32
C PRO A 161 1.43 -5.18 -11.45
N PRO A 162 1.04 -5.42 -12.73
CA PRO A 162 1.39 -4.52 -13.82
C PRO A 162 1.04 -3.07 -13.45
N ARG A 163 2.00 -2.15 -13.64
CA ARG A 163 1.82 -0.73 -13.26
C ARG A 163 0.58 -0.10 -13.92
N SER A 164 0.24 -0.54 -15.14
CA SER A 164 -0.97 -0.12 -15.86
C SER A 164 -2.30 -0.54 -15.20
N ASN A 165 -2.28 -1.39 -14.17
CA ASN A 165 -3.47 -1.67 -13.35
C ASN A 165 -3.81 -0.53 -12.40
N ILE A 166 -2.83 0.28 -11.96
CA ILE A 166 -3.06 1.37 -10.99
C ILE A 166 -4.05 2.40 -11.57
N PRO A 167 -3.85 2.95 -12.79
CA PRO A 167 -4.82 3.89 -13.38
C PRO A 167 -6.21 3.29 -13.56
N LYS A 168 -6.32 1.99 -13.90
CA LYS A 168 -7.61 1.30 -14.07
C LYS A 168 -8.35 1.12 -12.75
N THR A 169 -7.64 1.00 -11.63
CA THR A 169 -8.26 1.01 -10.31
C THR A 169 -8.84 2.39 -10.01
N CYS A 170 -8.10 3.46 -10.31
CA CYS A 170 -8.56 4.84 -10.13
C CYS A 170 -9.76 5.17 -11.03
N GLU A 171 -9.78 4.67 -12.29
CA GLU A 171 -10.84 4.86 -13.27
C GLU A 171 -12.24 4.51 -12.74
N ARG A 172 -12.34 3.51 -11.84
CA ARG A 172 -13.62 3.03 -11.29
C ARG A 172 -14.46 4.15 -10.67
N CYS A 173 -13.81 5.17 -10.12
CA CYS A 173 -14.46 6.36 -9.56
C CYS A 173 -14.01 7.67 -10.24
N HIS A 174 -12.77 7.73 -10.72
CA HIS A 174 -12.16 8.92 -11.32
C HIS A 174 -12.05 8.78 -12.85
N SER A 175 -13.13 8.37 -13.51
CA SER A 175 -13.16 8.05 -14.93
C SER A 175 -12.86 9.25 -15.84
N GLU A 176 -13.32 10.45 -15.47
CA GLU A 176 -13.09 11.67 -16.25
C GLU A 176 -11.58 11.99 -16.37
N ILE A 177 -10.89 12.12 -15.22
CA ILE A 177 -9.45 12.38 -15.21
C ILE A 177 -8.63 11.19 -15.73
N PHE A 178 -9.12 9.96 -15.58
CA PHE A 178 -8.50 8.79 -16.20
C PHE A 178 -8.47 8.91 -17.71
N ASN A 179 -9.56 9.38 -18.35
CA ASN A 179 -9.60 9.55 -19.80
C ASN A 179 -8.59 10.62 -20.26
N GLU A 180 -8.48 11.74 -19.53
CA GLU A 180 -7.46 12.75 -19.81
C GLU A 180 -6.03 12.19 -19.64
N TYR A 181 -5.78 11.45 -18.57
CA TYR A 181 -4.48 10.80 -18.34
C TYR A 181 -4.16 9.81 -19.47
N LYS A 182 -5.11 8.96 -19.85
CA LYS A 182 -4.96 7.93 -20.89
C LYS A 182 -4.58 8.54 -22.24
N ASP A 183 -5.13 9.70 -22.57
CA ASP A 183 -4.85 10.41 -23.83
C ASP A 183 -3.56 11.26 -23.76
N SER A 184 -2.95 11.41 -22.58
CA SER A 184 -1.65 12.08 -22.40
C SER A 184 -0.48 11.20 -22.86
N VAL A 185 0.70 11.81 -23.02
CA VAL A 185 1.94 11.08 -23.34
C VAL A 185 2.30 10.02 -22.30
N HIS A 186 2.04 10.27 -21.01
CA HIS A 186 2.30 9.31 -19.94
C HIS A 186 1.31 8.13 -19.98
N GLY A 187 0.02 8.40 -20.13
CA GLY A 187 -0.99 7.35 -20.18
C GLY A 187 -0.91 6.52 -21.46
N ALA A 188 -0.65 7.14 -22.61
CA ALA A 188 -0.45 6.45 -23.88
C ALA A 188 0.75 5.49 -23.80
N ALA A 189 1.88 5.94 -23.24
CA ALA A 189 3.05 5.09 -23.04
C ALA A 189 2.79 3.95 -22.03
N LEU A 190 2.15 4.23 -20.88
CA LEU A 190 1.90 3.20 -19.86
C LEU A 190 0.86 2.16 -20.31
N ILE A 191 -0.27 2.62 -20.83
CA ILE A 191 -1.44 1.79 -21.11
C ILE A 191 -1.38 1.23 -22.54
N GLY A 192 -0.98 2.05 -23.50
CA GLY A 192 -0.92 1.68 -24.92
C GLY A 192 0.34 0.89 -25.28
N GLU A 193 1.50 1.33 -24.80
CA GLU A 193 2.79 0.72 -25.15
C GLU A 193 3.32 -0.24 -24.07
N GLY A 194 2.73 -0.21 -22.87
CA GLY A 194 3.17 -1.04 -21.73
C GLY A 194 4.50 -0.58 -21.11
N ASN A 195 4.89 0.67 -21.33
CA ASN A 195 6.14 1.22 -20.81
C ASN A 195 6.01 1.54 -19.31
N PRO A 196 6.73 0.84 -18.40
CA PRO A 196 6.64 1.08 -16.96
C PRO A 196 7.45 2.28 -16.47
N ASP A 197 8.25 2.90 -17.34
CA ASP A 197 9.16 4.00 -16.99
C ASP A 197 8.47 5.37 -16.89
N VAL A 198 7.18 5.43 -17.19
CA VAL A 198 6.36 6.65 -17.11
C VAL A 198 5.50 6.65 -15.83
N PRO A 199 5.09 7.83 -15.32
CA PRO A 199 4.31 7.92 -14.10
C PRO A 199 2.87 7.40 -14.28
N ASP A 200 2.32 6.90 -13.18
CA ASP A 200 0.88 6.61 -13.01
C ASP A 200 0.25 7.60 -12.01
N CYS A 201 -1.04 7.42 -11.71
CA CYS A 201 -1.78 8.25 -10.76
C CYS A 201 -1.10 8.35 -9.40
N SER A 202 -0.57 7.23 -8.89
CA SER A 202 0.05 7.15 -7.56
C SER A 202 1.45 7.76 -7.51
N THR A 203 2.11 7.91 -8.67
CA THR A 203 3.43 8.54 -8.76
C THR A 203 3.35 10.02 -8.40
N CYS A 204 2.31 10.70 -8.87
CA CYS A 204 2.10 12.12 -8.56
C CYS A 204 1.30 12.32 -7.27
N HIS A 205 0.30 11.48 -7.01
CA HIS A 205 -0.63 11.68 -5.89
C HIS A 205 -0.26 10.90 -4.61
N GLY A 206 0.64 9.93 -4.65
CA GLY A 206 0.84 8.97 -3.56
C GLY A 206 -0.11 7.77 -3.64
N ASN A 207 0.05 6.79 -2.75
CA ASN A 207 -0.68 5.52 -2.81
C ASN A 207 -1.66 5.30 -1.65
N HIS A 208 -1.16 4.99 -0.46
CA HIS A 208 -1.95 4.91 0.74
C HIS A 208 -2.17 6.32 1.29
N ASP A 209 -1.27 7.26 1.06
CA ASP A 209 -1.37 8.64 1.54
C ASP A 209 -1.86 9.64 0.46
N ILE A 210 -2.69 9.17 -0.50
CA ILE A 210 -3.15 9.91 -1.69
C ILE A 210 -3.51 11.36 -1.35
N LYS A 211 -2.82 12.29 -2.00
CA LYS A 211 -3.05 13.72 -1.92
C LYS A 211 -4.17 14.10 -2.88
N GLY A 212 -5.23 14.72 -2.33
CA GLY A 212 -6.36 15.19 -3.12
C GLY A 212 -5.98 16.35 -4.06
N PRO A 213 -6.79 16.67 -5.06
CA PRO A 213 -6.48 17.74 -6.04
C PRO A 213 -6.32 19.14 -5.40
N ASN A 214 -6.88 19.33 -4.21
CA ASN A 214 -6.79 20.56 -3.42
C ASN A 214 -5.78 20.47 -2.27
N SER A 215 -4.87 19.50 -2.27
CA SER A 215 -3.90 19.30 -1.18
C SER A 215 -2.85 20.42 -1.14
N SER A 216 -3.24 21.54 -0.52
CA SER A 216 -2.47 22.69 -0.05
C SER A 216 -1.44 23.31 -1.00
N ASP A 217 -0.95 24.50 -0.64
CA ASP A 217 0.14 25.17 -1.36
C ASP A 217 1.39 24.29 -1.52
N ALA A 218 1.53 23.26 -0.68
CA ALA A 218 2.61 22.29 -0.73
C ALA A 218 2.61 21.48 -2.05
N PHE A 219 1.49 20.97 -2.54
CA PHE A 219 1.51 20.19 -3.80
C PHE A 219 1.96 21.05 -4.98
N ARG A 220 1.52 22.31 -5.04
CA ARG A 220 1.95 23.26 -6.08
C ARG A 220 3.42 23.64 -5.95
N LEU A 221 3.93 23.79 -4.73
CA LEU A 221 5.32 24.12 -4.47
C LEU A 221 6.27 22.96 -4.82
N TYR A 222 5.84 21.72 -4.64
CA TYR A 222 6.68 20.54 -4.82
C TYR A 222 6.44 19.79 -6.14
N SER A 223 5.41 20.13 -6.92
CA SER A 223 5.12 19.46 -8.20
C SER A 223 6.30 19.45 -9.19
N PRO A 224 7.15 20.49 -9.30
CA PRO A 224 8.31 20.41 -10.20
C PRO A 224 9.29 19.31 -9.82
N LEU A 225 9.44 19.02 -8.52
CA LEU A 225 10.35 17.97 -8.04
C LEU A 225 9.87 16.58 -8.42
N ILE A 226 8.55 16.33 -8.43
CA ILE A 226 7.96 15.08 -8.90
C ILE A 226 8.33 14.84 -10.37
N CYS A 227 8.22 15.88 -11.21
CA CYS A 227 8.61 15.81 -12.61
C CYS A 227 10.11 15.55 -12.78
N ALA A 228 10.94 16.16 -11.91
CA ALA A 228 12.39 16.05 -11.95
C ALA A 228 12.89 14.62 -11.70
N GLU A 229 12.18 13.81 -10.91
CA GLU A 229 12.55 12.41 -10.63
C GLU A 229 12.81 11.61 -11.91
N CYS A 230 12.06 11.92 -12.98
CA CYS A 230 12.24 11.34 -14.30
C CYS A 230 12.94 12.30 -15.27
N HIS A 231 12.47 13.54 -15.39
CA HIS A 231 12.92 14.45 -16.44
C HIS A 231 14.29 15.10 -16.17
N ALA A 232 14.82 15.03 -14.95
CA ALA A 232 16.20 15.40 -14.65
C ALA A 232 17.13 14.17 -14.54
N ASN A 233 16.59 12.95 -14.73
CA ASN A 233 17.38 11.72 -14.69
C ASN A 233 17.97 11.42 -16.07
N GLU A 234 19.26 11.76 -16.23
CA GLU A 234 19.99 11.59 -17.50
C GLU A 234 19.90 10.16 -18.04
N ALA A 235 20.12 9.15 -17.20
CA ALA A 235 20.10 7.75 -17.63
C ALA A 235 18.71 7.30 -18.13
N LEU A 236 17.64 7.80 -17.49
CA LEU A 236 16.27 7.50 -17.91
C LEU A 236 15.92 8.23 -19.21
N MET A 237 16.25 9.52 -19.31
CA MET A 237 15.91 10.35 -20.45
C MET A 237 16.71 9.97 -21.72
N GLU A 238 17.97 9.56 -21.57
CA GLU A 238 18.81 9.05 -22.67
C GLU A 238 18.18 7.83 -23.36
N LYS A 239 17.54 6.93 -22.61
CA LYS A 239 16.83 5.75 -23.16
C LYS A 239 15.74 6.13 -24.18
N TYR A 240 15.17 7.32 -24.03
CA TYR A 240 14.05 7.81 -24.83
C TYR A 240 14.41 8.99 -25.74
N ASP A 241 15.69 9.36 -25.83
CA ASP A 241 16.17 10.55 -26.56
C ASP A 241 15.46 11.85 -26.13
N ILE A 242 15.20 11.97 -24.82
CA ILE A 242 14.58 13.16 -24.23
C ILE A 242 15.69 14.00 -23.58
N SER A 243 15.63 15.32 -23.76
CA SER A 243 16.58 16.25 -23.14
C SER A 243 16.23 16.46 -21.66
N THR A 244 17.22 16.36 -20.77
CA THR A 244 17.05 16.70 -19.34
C THR A 244 16.92 18.20 -19.09
N HIS A 245 17.29 19.04 -20.07
CA HIS A 245 17.16 20.48 -19.97
C HIS A 245 15.71 20.96 -19.86
N VAL A 246 14.71 20.09 -20.11
CA VAL A 246 13.30 20.42 -19.89
C VAL A 246 13.04 20.83 -18.44
N PHE A 247 13.71 20.18 -17.47
CA PHE A 247 13.59 20.58 -16.06
C PHE A 247 14.39 21.85 -15.77
N ASP A 248 15.64 21.93 -16.22
CA ASP A 248 16.51 23.09 -15.98
C ASP A 248 15.92 24.38 -16.56
N THR A 249 15.33 24.31 -17.75
CA THR A 249 14.69 25.46 -18.40
C THR A 249 13.40 25.88 -17.72
N TYR A 250 12.64 24.93 -17.16
CA TYR A 250 11.48 25.23 -16.35
C TYR A 250 11.89 25.97 -15.06
N VAL A 251 12.88 25.47 -14.31
CA VAL A 251 13.34 26.06 -13.03
C VAL A 251 14.14 27.37 -13.19
N SER A 252 14.50 27.73 -14.42
CA SER A 252 15.23 28.97 -14.71
C SER A 252 14.35 30.06 -15.33
N ASP A 253 13.05 29.80 -15.52
CA ASP A 253 12.11 30.75 -16.08
C ASP A 253 11.36 31.55 -15.00
N PHE A 254 10.39 32.38 -15.41
CA PHE A 254 9.62 33.21 -14.48
C PHE A 254 8.45 32.47 -13.81
N HIS A 255 8.20 31.22 -14.21
CA HIS A 255 7.11 30.36 -13.75
C HIS A 255 7.56 29.36 -12.67
N GLY A 256 8.87 29.16 -12.45
CA GLY A 256 9.41 28.37 -11.34
C GLY A 256 10.91 28.51 -11.21
#